data_AF-A0AAV3R2Z2-F1
#
_entry.id   AF-A0AAV3R2Z2-F1
#
_cell.length_a   1.000
_cell.length_b   1.000
_cell.length_c   1.000
_cell.angle_alpha   90.00
_cell.angle_beta   90.00
_cell.angle_gamma   90.00
#
_symmetry.space_group_name_H-M   'P 1'
#
loop_
_entity.id
_entity.type
_entity.pdbx_description
1 polymer ?
#
loop_
_entity_poly.entity_id
_entity_poly.type
_entity_poly.pdbx_seq_one_letter_code
_entity_poly.pdbx_strand_id
1 'polypeptide(L)'
;MIKIILGLEEKLQVLDNNIRWNSTWLMLYIACYYKTCWPRYAEDDPAFSHFVPTECEWEIVQEICRFLELFADVIEVINGSYYPTVNLFINELWKVKILLDENAIKYEKSHLRLMALEMQLKYDKYWRECDTLIALIAILLF
;
A
#
# COMPACT_ATOMS: atom_id res chain seq x y z
N MET A 1 -2.50 7.65 30.53
CA MET A 1 -1.08 8.00 30.79
C MET A 1 -0.08 7.33 29.82
N ILE A 2 -0.54 6.68 28.73
CA ILE A 2 0.33 6.19 27.63
C ILE A 2 0.25 7.13 26.39
N LYS A 3 -0.74 8.02 26.36
CA LYS A 3 -1.03 8.94 25.24
C LYS A 3 0.00 10.06 25.01
N ILE A 4 0.96 10.31 25.91
CA ILE A 4 1.80 11.53 25.88
C ILE A 4 3.30 11.23 25.58
N ILE A 5 3.77 9.98 25.69
CA ILE A 5 5.23 9.71 25.71
C ILE A 5 5.88 9.61 24.32
N LEU A 6 5.14 9.48 23.21
CA LEU A 6 5.74 9.09 21.92
C LEU A 6 5.57 10.09 20.76
N GLY A 7 5.01 11.28 20.94
CA GLY A 7 4.86 12.25 19.85
C GLY A 7 4.03 11.75 18.65
N LEU A 8 3.14 10.78 18.89
CA LEU A 8 2.36 10.06 17.88
C LEU A 8 0.94 10.61 17.71
N GLU A 9 0.70 11.89 17.98
CA GLU A 9 -0.67 12.43 17.94
C GLU A 9 -1.31 12.35 16.54
N GLU A 10 -0.53 12.34 15.45
CA GLU A 10 -1.10 12.34 14.09
C GLU A 10 -0.96 11.03 13.30
N LYS A 11 0.00 10.15 13.63
CA LYS A 11 0.29 8.95 12.82
C LYS A 11 -0.47 7.68 13.21
N LEU A 12 -1.16 7.67 14.36
CA LEU A 12 -1.73 6.43 14.94
C LEU A 12 -3.24 6.23 14.72
N GLN A 13 -3.92 7.11 13.98
CA GLN A 13 -5.30 6.89 13.54
C GLN A 13 -5.38 6.25 12.15
N VAL A 14 -4.59 5.22 11.89
CA VAL A 14 -4.67 4.47 10.63
C VAL A 14 -5.66 3.33 10.82
N LEU A 15 -6.95 3.67 10.82
CA LEU A 15 -7.98 2.66 10.52
C LEU A 15 -7.85 2.31 9.05
N ASP A 16 -7.80 1.02 8.74
CA ASP A 16 -7.85 0.53 7.37
C ASP A 16 -9.10 1.11 6.71
N ASN A 17 -8.90 1.89 5.65
CA ASN A 17 -9.94 2.59 4.95
C ASN A 17 -9.95 2.09 3.50
N ASN A 18 -11.01 1.38 3.15
CA ASN A 18 -11.21 0.81 1.81
C ASN A 18 -11.26 1.85 0.68
N ILE A 19 -11.45 3.13 0.99
CA ILE A 19 -11.42 4.25 0.04
C ILE A 19 -9.99 4.81 -0.10
N ARG A 20 -9.14 4.69 0.93
CA ARG A 20 -7.78 5.26 0.96
C ARG A 20 -6.73 4.14 0.94
N TRP A 21 -6.28 3.79 -0.26
CA TRP A 21 -5.48 2.59 -0.53
C TRP A 21 -4.10 2.57 0.18
N ASN A 22 -3.62 3.71 0.68
CA ASN A 22 -2.36 3.81 1.43
C ASN A 22 -2.49 3.39 2.90
N SER A 23 -3.72 3.26 3.41
CA SER A 23 -3.96 2.94 4.82
C SER A 23 -3.46 1.55 5.19
N THR A 24 -3.67 0.55 4.33
CA THR A 24 -3.16 -0.80 4.53
C THR A 24 -1.63 -0.85 4.54
N TRP A 25 -0.96 -0.17 3.59
CA TRP A 25 0.51 -0.07 3.60
C TRP A 25 1.03 0.57 4.87
N LEU A 26 0.47 1.72 5.27
CA LEU A 26 0.91 2.46 6.44
C LEU A 26 0.71 1.65 7.74
N MET A 27 -0.40 0.91 7.83
CA MET A 27 -0.65 -0.01 8.95
C MET A 27 0.43 -1.09 9.03
N LEU A 28 0.75 -1.75 7.90
CA LEU A 28 1.78 -2.79 7.86
C LEU A 28 3.18 -2.23 8.13
N TYR A 29 3.49 -1.04 7.62
CA TYR A 29 4.72 -0.33 7.89
C TYR A 29 4.90 -0.07 9.40
N ILE A 30 3.87 0.46 10.07
CA ILE A 30 3.87 0.69 11.51
C ILE A 30 3.99 -0.64 12.28
N ALA A 31 3.26 -1.68 11.86
CA ALA A 31 3.33 -3.00 12.48
C ALA A 31 4.75 -3.58 12.41
N CYS A 32 5.41 -3.47 11.26
CA CYS A 32 6.80 -3.89 11.05
C CYS A 32 7.78 -3.06 11.90
N TYR A 33 7.59 -1.74 11.94
CA TYR A 33 8.43 -0.84 12.73
C TYR A 33 8.41 -1.21 14.22
N TYR A 34 7.25 -1.60 14.74
CA TYR A 34 7.09 -2.01 16.13
C TYR A 34 7.26 -3.51 16.38
N LYS A 35 7.71 -4.33 15.41
CA LYS A 35 7.82 -5.81 15.54
C LYS A 35 8.37 -6.28 16.88
N THR A 36 9.44 -5.66 17.38
CA THR A 36 10.11 -6.02 18.65
C THR A 36 9.28 -5.72 19.90
N CYS A 37 8.26 -4.87 19.79
CA CYS A 37 7.37 -4.48 20.89
C CYS A 37 6.16 -5.42 21.04
N TRP A 38 5.83 -6.22 20.03
CA TRP A 38 4.67 -7.12 20.07
C TRP A 38 4.77 -8.18 21.17
N PRO A 39 5.91 -8.87 21.37
CA PRO A 39 6.03 -9.84 22.46
C PRO A 39 5.88 -9.19 23.84
N ARG A 40 6.46 -8.00 24.02
CA ARG A 40 6.35 -7.23 25.26
C ARG A 40 4.91 -6.82 25.55
N TYR A 41 4.16 -6.44 24.52
CA TYR A 41 2.73 -6.14 24.68
C TYR A 41 1.92 -7.39 25.05
N ALA A 42 2.28 -8.57 24.54
CA ALA A 42 1.65 -9.83 24.92
C ALA A 42 1.95 -10.28 26.36
N GLU A 43 3.07 -9.84 26.94
CA GLU A 43 3.36 -10.02 28.37
C GLU A 43 2.41 -9.19 29.25
N ASP A 44 2.12 -7.95 28.83
CA ASP A 44 1.23 -7.02 29.54
C ASP A 44 -0.27 -7.38 29.35
N ASP A 45 -0.64 -7.89 28.17
CA ASP A 45 -1.99 -8.36 27.84
C ASP A 45 -1.94 -9.79 27.27
N PRO A 46 -2.14 -10.83 28.10
CA PRO A 46 -2.10 -12.22 27.66
C PRO A 46 -3.15 -12.57 26.59
N ALA A 47 -4.26 -11.83 26.50
CA ALA A 47 -5.25 -12.02 25.45
C ALA A 47 -4.71 -11.61 24.07
N PHE A 48 -3.69 -10.75 24.03
CA PHE A 48 -3.01 -10.34 22.81
C PHE A 48 -2.04 -11.39 22.26
N SER A 49 -1.60 -12.35 23.07
CA SER A 49 -0.60 -13.36 22.68
C SER A 49 -0.91 -14.09 21.37
N HIS A 50 -2.19 -14.37 21.10
CA HIS A 50 -2.64 -15.02 19.87
C HIS A 50 -2.51 -14.16 18.61
N PHE A 51 -2.34 -12.84 18.75
CA PHE A 51 -2.17 -11.92 17.63
C PHE A 51 -0.71 -11.65 17.29
N VAL A 52 0.24 -12.13 18.08
CA VAL A 52 1.67 -11.98 17.78
C VAL A 52 2.03 -12.89 16.60
N PRO A 53 2.43 -12.33 15.44
CA PRO A 53 2.80 -13.15 14.30
C PRO A 53 4.06 -13.97 14.59
N THR A 54 4.11 -15.17 14.04
CA THR A 54 5.32 -16.00 13.97
C THR A 54 6.38 -15.36 13.08
N GLU A 55 7.64 -15.80 13.20
CA GLU A 55 8.71 -15.28 12.34
C GLU A 55 8.43 -15.47 10.84
N CYS A 56 7.83 -16.61 10.46
CA CYS A 56 7.41 -16.87 9.09
C CYS A 56 6.31 -15.89 8.63
N GLU A 57 5.33 -15.60 9.49
CA GLU A 57 4.29 -14.61 9.16
C GLU A 57 4.86 -13.19 9.08
N TRP A 58 5.85 -12.85 9.91
CA TRP A 58 6.56 -11.58 9.80
C TRP A 58 7.31 -11.43 8.47
N GLU A 59 7.93 -12.49 7.97
CA GLU A 59 8.57 -12.48 6.65
C GLU A 59 7.55 -12.18 5.55
N ILE A 60 6.37 -12.83 5.60
CA ILE A 60 5.27 -12.57 4.65
C ILE A 60 4.77 -11.13 4.77
N VAL A 61 4.54 -10.63 5.99
CA VAL A 61 4.10 -9.25 6.24
C VAL A 61 5.10 -8.24 5.69
N GLN A 62 6.41 -8.48 5.86
CA GLN A 62 7.46 -7.62 5.31
C GLN A 62 7.52 -7.70 3.78
N GLU A 63 7.26 -8.85 3.18
CA GLU A 63 7.15 -8.99 1.72
C GLU A 63 5.97 -8.20 1.17
N ILE A 64 4.79 -8.31 1.80
CA ILE A 64 3.58 -7.56 1.44
C ILE A 64 3.81 -6.06 1.63
N CYS A 65 4.41 -5.64 2.75
CA CYS A 65 4.71 -4.23 3.02
C CYS A 65 5.60 -3.63 1.93
N ARG A 66 6.68 -4.32 1.53
CA ARG A 66 7.57 -3.90 0.46
C ARG A 66 6.88 -3.85 -0.90
N PHE A 67 6.00 -4.80 -1.19
CA PHE A 67 5.20 -4.77 -2.41
C PHE A 67 4.28 -3.54 -2.45
N LEU A 68 3.58 -3.24 -1.35
CA LEU A 68 2.65 -2.12 -1.28
C LEU A 68 3.37 -0.75 -1.26
N GLU A 69 4.59 -0.69 -0.73
CA GLU A 69 5.42 0.52 -0.71
C GLU A 69 5.66 1.09 -2.11
N LEU A 70 5.86 0.21 -3.11
CA LEU A 70 6.03 0.58 -4.52
C LEU A 70 4.87 1.45 -5.05
N PHE A 71 3.67 1.23 -4.52
CA PHE A 71 2.49 1.98 -4.91
C PHE A 71 2.26 3.21 -4.02
N ALA A 72 2.69 3.16 -2.75
CA ALA A 72 2.53 4.27 -1.81
C ALA A 72 3.18 5.56 -2.33
N ASP A 73 4.38 5.48 -2.90
CA ASP A 73 5.11 6.62 -3.46
C ASP A 73 4.35 7.30 -4.61
N VAL A 74 3.86 6.49 -5.56
CA VAL A 74 3.07 6.96 -6.70
C VAL A 74 1.80 7.67 -6.22
N ILE A 75 1.18 7.13 -5.18
CA ILE A 75 -0.08 7.66 -4.63
C ILE A 75 0.16 8.91 -3.76
N GLU A 76 1.30 9.01 -3.09
CA GLU A 76 1.68 10.23 -2.37
C GLU A 76 1.82 11.42 -3.33
N VAL A 77 2.40 11.20 -4.51
CA VAL A 77 2.48 12.23 -5.57
C VAL A 77 1.09 12.68 -6.02
N ILE A 78 0.15 11.73 -6.23
CA ILE A 78 -1.22 12.06 -6.63
C ILE A 78 -1.95 12.83 -5.51
N ASN A 79 -1.90 12.33 -4.26
CA ASN A 79 -2.61 12.90 -3.12
C ASN A 79 -2.02 14.22 -2.61
N GLY A 80 -0.71 14.44 -2.78
CA GLY A 80 -0.03 15.67 -2.41
C GLY A 80 -0.30 16.84 -3.36
N SER A 81 -0.85 16.55 -4.54
CA SER A 81 -1.25 17.60 -5.48
C SER A 81 -2.69 18.05 -5.19
N TYR A 82 -2.85 19.33 -4.83
CA TYR A 82 -4.19 19.93 -4.61
C TYR A 82 -5.04 19.92 -5.88
N TYR A 83 -4.38 19.95 -7.04
CA TYR A 83 -4.94 19.82 -8.37
C TYR A 83 -3.92 19.06 -9.24
N PRO A 84 -3.95 17.72 -9.29
CA PRO A 84 -3.09 16.98 -10.19
C PRO A 84 -3.41 17.43 -11.62
N THR A 85 -2.41 17.96 -12.32
CA THR A 85 -2.56 18.20 -13.76
C THR A 85 -2.69 16.84 -14.44
N VAL A 86 -3.53 16.73 -15.48
CA VAL A 86 -3.89 15.41 -16.03
C VAL A 86 -2.66 14.66 -16.57
N ASN A 87 -1.66 15.37 -17.09
CA ASN A 87 -0.36 14.79 -17.46
C ASN A 87 0.40 14.13 -16.29
N LEU A 88 0.36 14.72 -15.08
CA LEU A 88 0.95 14.11 -13.88
C LEU A 88 0.17 12.84 -13.51
N PHE A 89 -1.15 12.93 -13.49
CA PHE A 89 -2.01 11.79 -13.15
C PHE A 89 -1.83 10.61 -14.11
N ILE A 90 -1.77 10.86 -15.42
CA ILE A 90 -1.53 9.83 -16.44
C ILE A 90 -0.16 9.19 -16.25
N ASN A 91 0.88 9.97 -16.00
CA ASN A 91 2.23 9.44 -15.75
C ASN A 91 2.27 8.54 -14.51
N GLU A 92 1.67 8.96 -13.40
CA GLU A 92 1.61 8.15 -12.18
C GLU A 92 0.79 6.87 -12.39
N LEU A 93 -0.35 6.93 -13.09
CA LEU A 93 -1.13 5.74 -13.46
C LEU A 93 -0.30 4.75 -14.31
N TRP A 94 0.46 5.26 -15.27
CA TRP A 94 1.32 4.42 -16.10
C TRP A 94 2.42 3.72 -15.29
N LYS A 95 2.98 4.39 -14.28
CA LYS A 95 3.92 3.77 -13.34
C LYS A 95 3.25 2.64 -12.55
N VAL A 96 2.01 2.82 -12.07
CA VAL A 96 1.26 1.73 -11.41
C VAL A 96 1.10 0.53 -12.33
N LYS A 97 0.73 0.76 -13.60
CA LYS A 97 0.61 -0.31 -14.61
C LYS A 97 1.91 -1.10 -14.77
N ILE A 98 3.04 -0.40 -14.96
CA ILE A 98 4.36 -1.01 -15.12
C ILE A 98 4.74 -1.80 -13.87
N LEU A 99 4.58 -1.21 -12.68
CA LEU A 99 4.88 -1.87 -11.41
C LEU A 99 4.06 -3.15 -11.25
N LEU A 100 2.77 -3.13 -11.59
CA LEU A 100 1.94 -4.33 -11.52
C LEU A 100 2.41 -5.42 -12.48
N ASP A 101 2.72 -5.07 -13.72
CA ASP A 101 3.17 -6.00 -14.75
C ASP A 101 4.52 -6.64 -14.40
N GLU A 102 5.48 -5.84 -13.94
CA GLU A 102 6.79 -6.31 -13.49
C GLU A 102 6.69 -7.22 -12.27
N ASN A 103 5.87 -6.83 -11.28
CA ASN A 103 5.72 -7.61 -10.06
C ASN A 103 4.94 -8.91 -10.27
N ALA A 104 3.98 -8.96 -11.21
CA ALA A 104 3.30 -10.19 -11.59
C ALA A 104 4.26 -11.26 -12.13
N ILE A 105 5.32 -10.83 -12.83
CA ILE A 105 6.40 -11.72 -13.32
C ILE A 105 7.38 -12.04 -12.19
N LYS A 106 7.85 -11.02 -11.46
CA LYS A 106 8.84 -11.17 -10.39
C LYS A 106 8.40 -12.13 -9.29
N TYR A 107 7.12 -12.07 -8.93
CA TYR A 107 6.56 -12.84 -7.82
C TYR A 107 5.97 -14.19 -8.23
N GLU A 108 6.22 -14.68 -9.46
CA GLU A 108 5.55 -15.86 -10.06
C GLU A 108 5.39 -17.09 -9.13
N LYS A 109 6.36 -17.31 -8.23
CA LYS A 109 6.41 -18.46 -7.30
C LYS A 109 6.00 -18.14 -5.86
N SER A 110 5.62 -16.90 -5.57
CA SER A 110 5.29 -16.41 -4.22
C SER A 110 3.80 -16.12 -4.07
N HIS A 111 3.34 -16.01 -2.83
CA HIS A 111 1.97 -15.60 -2.50
C HIS A 111 1.63 -14.18 -3.02
N LEU A 112 2.64 -13.36 -3.30
CA LEU A 112 2.46 -12.00 -3.82
C LEU A 112 2.00 -11.98 -5.28
N ARG A 113 2.17 -13.07 -6.05
CA ARG A 113 1.67 -13.13 -7.44
C ARG A 113 0.16 -12.95 -7.49
N LEU A 114 -0.57 -13.68 -6.64
CA LEU A 114 -2.03 -13.61 -6.61
C LEU A 114 -2.48 -12.20 -6.23
N MET A 115 -1.80 -11.57 -5.28
CA MET A 115 -2.08 -10.18 -4.91
C MET A 115 -1.82 -9.22 -6.08
N ALA A 116 -0.69 -9.36 -6.79
CA ALA A 116 -0.39 -8.54 -7.96
C ALA A 116 -1.44 -8.71 -9.07
N LEU A 117 -1.85 -9.95 -9.36
CA LEU A 117 -2.90 -10.25 -10.33
C LEU A 117 -4.26 -9.66 -9.94
N GLU A 118 -4.66 -9.77 -8.66
CA GLU A 118 -5.91 -9.17 -8.18
C GLU A 118 -5.89 -7.64 -8.27
N MET A 119 -4.73 -7.02 -8.00
CA MET A 119 -4.56 -5.58 -8.17
C MET A 119 -4.58 -5.16 -9.65
N GLN A 120 -4.01 -5.97 -10.55
CA GLN A 120 -4.16 -5.78 -12.01
C GLN A 120 -5.61 -5.86 -12.45
N LEU A 121 -6.36 -6.87 -12.01
CA LEU A 121 -7.77 -7.02 -12.37
C LEU A 121 -8.60 -5.82 -11.91
N LYS A 122 -8.33 -5.30 -10.71
CA LYS A 122 -8.96 -4.05 -10.23
C LYS A 122 -8.53 -2.86 -11.07
N TYR A 123 -7.24 -2.71 -11.35
CA TYR A 123 -6.71 -1.63 -12.19
C TYR A 123 -7.41 -1.64 -13.56
N ASP A 124 -7.40 -2.76 -14.26
CA ASP A 124 -8.03 -2.90 -15.57
C ASP A 124 -9.53 -2.65 -15.49
N LYS A 125 -10.21 -3.11 -14.46
CA LYS A 125 -11.65 -2.86 -14.29
C LYS A 125 -11.96 -1.37 -14.18
N TYR A 126 -11.18 -0.60 -13.43
CA TYR A 126 -11.41 0.83 -13.24
C TYR A 126 -11.01 1.66 -14.46
N TRP A 127 -9.97 1.25 -15.19
CA TRP A 127 -9.35 2.08 -16.22
C TRP A 127 -9.67 1.66 -17.66
N ARG A 128 -10.17 0.45 -17.90
CA ARG A 128 -10.51 -0.06 -19.26
C ARG A 128 -11.50 0.81 -20.03
N GLU A 129 -12.44 1.47 -19.35
CA GLU A 129 -13.40 2.38 -20.00
C GLU A 129 -12.82 3.79 -20.22
N CYS A 130 -11.79 4.14 -19.45
CA CYS A 130 -11.14 5.44 -19.51
C CYS A 130 -9.93 5.46 -20.46
N ASP A 131 -9.42 4.31 -20.90
CA ASP A 131 -8.25 4.20 -21.79
C ASP A 131 -8.36 5.09 -23.03
N THR A 132 -9.54 5.18 -23.64
CA THR A 132 -9.74 6.02 -24.84
C THR A 132 -9.74 7.51 -24.50
N LEU A 133 -10.33 7.90 -23.37
CA LEU A 133 -10.36 9.29 -22.91
C LEU A 133 -8.97 9.73 -22.42
N ILE A 134 -8.26 8.87 -21.70
CA ILE A 134 -6.88 9.09 -21.26
C ILE A 134 -5.95 9.23 -22.46
N ALA A 135 -6.08 8.39 -23.49
CA ALA A 135 -5.29 8.49 -24.70
C ALA A 135 -5.55 9.81 -25.46
N LEU A 136 -6.82 10.23 -25.58
CA LEU A 136 -7.18 11.51 -26.19
C LEU A 136 -6.63 12.70 -25.40
N ILE A 137 -6.74 12.66 -24.07
CA ILE A 137 -6.23 13.71 -23.19
C ILE A 137 -4.70 13.77 -23.24
N ALA A 138 -4.01 12.62 -23.30
CA ALA A 138 -2.57 12.58 -23.48
C ALA A 138 -2.16 13.23 -24.81
N ILE A 139 -2.83 12.90 -25.94
CA ILE A 139 -2.52 13.50 -27.25
C ILE A 139 -2.79 15.01 -27.27
N LEU A 140 -3.79 15.49 -26.54
CA LEU A 140 -4.13 16.92 -26.47
C LEU A 140 -3.25 17.74 -25.52
N LEU A 141 -2.61 17.10 -24.54
CA LEU A 141 -1.77 17.74 -23.53
C LEU A 141 -0.26 17.65 -23.82
N PHE A 142 0.13 16.95 -24.90
CA PHE A 142 1.48 16.88 -25.46
C PHE A 142 1.51 17.54 -26.84
#